data_AF-A0A2V4MXJ2-F1
#
_entry.id   AF-A0A2V4MXJ2-F1
#
_cell.length_a   1.000
_cell.length_b   1.000
_cell.length_c   1.000
_cell.angle_alpha   90.00
_cell.angle_beta   90.00
_cell.angle_gamma   90.00
#
_symmetry.space_group_name_H-M   'P 1'
#
loop_
_entity.id
_entity.type
_entity.pdbx_description
1 polymer ?
#
loop_
_entity_poly.entity_id
_entity_poly.type
_entity_poly.pdbx_seq_one_letter_code
_entity_poly.pdbx_strand_id
1 'polypeptide(L)'
;MLLSFLIAFVAGPAVFFVLARRSRGRVALWSLGTMAAGLTLAASILMGRAAGQTAQIATLVMLWLAWIAAVTLLVQALRTRLPSSARVIYALGAMATTLPWFGFYLARMVAL
;
A
#
# COMPACT_ATOMS: atom_id res chain seq x y z
N MET A 1 9.36 17.80 -2.33
CA MET A 1 9.17 17.18 -1.00
C MET A 1 7.72 17.34 -0.53
N LEU A 2 7.22 18.57 -0.28
CA LEU A 2 5.84 18.79 0.20
C LEU A 2 4.75 18.22 -0.74
N LEU A 3 4.88 18.44 -2.06
CA LEU A 3 3.91 17.96 -3.05
C LEU A 3 3.84 16.42 -3.12
N SER A 4 5.01 15.77 -3.08
CA SER A 4 5.16 14.31 -3.01
C SER A 4 4.51 13.75 -1.73
N PHE A 5 4.68 14.45 -0.62
CA PHE A 5 4.11 14.11 0.68
C PHE A 5 2.59 14.25 0.68
N LEU A 6 2.05 15.34 0.12
CA LEU A 6 0.61 15.56 -0.05
C LEU A 6 -0.02 14.50 -0.95
N ILE A 7 0.61 14.19 -2.09
CA ILE A 7 0.15 13.14 -2.98
C ILE A 7 0.13 11.80 -2.25
N ALA A 8 1.19 11.45 -1.52
CA ALA A 8 1.25 10.22 -0.73
C ALA A 8 0.15 10.15 0.35
N PHE A 9 -0.05 11.24 1.10
CA PHE A 9 -1.00 11.31 2.21
C PHE A 9 -2.46 11.41 1.77
N VAL A 10 -2.75 11.84 0.54
CA VAL A 10 -4.12 11.90 0.00
C VAL A 10 -4.40 10.70 -0.89
N ALA A 11 -3.51 10.37 -1.81
CA ALA A 11 -3.70 9.28 -2.76
C ALA A 11 -3.65 7.90 -2.09
N GLY A 12 -2.82 7.70 -1.06
CA GLY A 12 -2.75 6.44 -0.31
C GLY A 12 -4.10 6.08 0.33
N PRO A 13 -4.66 6.95 1.20
CA PRO A 13 -5.99 6.74 1.79
C PRO A 13 -7.11 6.67 0.74
N ALA A 14 -7.03 7.46 -0.34
CA ALA A 14 -8.02 7.41 -1.41
C ALA A 14 -8.04 6.06 -2.13
N VAL A 15 -6.87 5.54 -2.52
CA VAL A 15 -6.74 4.22 -3.17
C VAL A 15 -7.21 3.12 -2.21
N PHE A 16 -6.79 3.17 -0.94
CA PHE A 16 -7.26 2.25 0.09
C PHE A 16 -8.79 2.29 0.25
N PHE A 17 -9.40 3.48 0.28
CA PHE A 17 -10.85 3.63 0.42
C PHE A 17 -11.59 3.02 -0.78
N VAL A 18 -11.12 3.28 -2.00
CA VAL A 18 -11.68 2.69 -3.22
C VAL A 18 -11.59 1.18 -3.18
N LEU A 19 -10.42 0.63 -2.88
CA LEU A 19 -10.21 -0.82 -2.82
C LEU A 19 -11.08 -1.46 -1.73
N ALA A 20 -11.02 -0.94 -0.51
CA ALA A 20 -11.73 -1.47 0.65
C ALA A 20 -13.26 -1.39 0.55
N ARG A 21 -13.80 -0.48 -0.28
CA ARG A 21 -15.24 -0.35 -0.53
C ARG A 21 -15.72 -1.35 -1.58
N ARG A 22 -14.89 -1.62 -2.60
CA ARG A 22 -15.22 -2.49 -3.73
C ARG A 22 -15.03 -3.97 -3.42
N SER A 23 -14.11 -4.27 -2.52
CA SER A 23 -13.82 -5.62 -2.11
C SER A 23 -14.80 -6.07 -1.03
N ARG A 24 -15.68 -7.02 -1.34
CA ARG A 24 -16.48 -7.76 -0.37
C ARG A 24 -16.51 -9.23 -0.80
N GLY A 25 -16.30 -10.14 0.15
CA GLY A 25 -16.33 -11.58 -0.08
C GLY A 25 -14.99 -12.21 -0.47
N ARG A 26 -14.98 -13.54 -0.58
CA ARG A 26 -13.77 -14.36 -0.71
C ARG A 26 -12.98 -14.06 -2.00
N VAL A 27 -13.68 -13.86 -3.12
CA VAL A 27 -13.05 -13.53 -4.42
C VAL A 27 -12.28 -12.21 -4.35
N ALA A 28 -12.83 -11.21 -3.66
CA ALA A 28 -12.17 -9.92 -3.52
C ALA A 28 -10.94 -9.96 -2.61
N LEU A 29 -10.90 -10.86 -1.62
CA LEU A 29 -9.70 -11.08 -0.80
C LEU A 29 -8.60 -11.75 -1.63
N TRP A 30 -8.96 -12.76 -2.44
CA TRP A 30 -8.00 -13.40 -3.35
C TRP A 30 -7.47 -12.43 -4.39
N SER A 31 -8.32 -11.57 -4.98
CA SER A 31 -7.85 -10.59 -5.97
C SER A 31 -6.92 -9.53 -5.37
N LEU A 32 -7.15 -9.09 -4.13
CA LEU A 32 -6.20 -8.21 -3.43
C LEU A 32 -4.88 -8.92 -3.13
N GLY A 33 -4.94 -10.20 -2.76
CA GLY A 33 -3.75 -11.01 -2.50
C GLY A 33 -2.90 -11.23 -3.76
N THR A 34 -3.54 -11.61 -4.87
CA THR A 34 -2.85 -11.79 -6.15
C THR A 34 -2.33 -10.46 -6.71
N MET A 35 -3.07 -9.36 -6.53
CA MET A 35 -2.60 -8.03 -6.90
C MET A 35 -1.37 -7.62 -6.08
N ALA A 36 -1.37 -7.79 -4.76
CA ALA A 36 -0.23 -7.47 -3.91
C ALA A 36 1.00 -8.33 -4.28
N ALA A 37 0.80 -9.64 -4.46
CA ALA A 37 1.86 -10.55 -4.86
C ALA A 37 2.42 -10.22 -6.26
N GLY A 38 1.53 -9.96 -7.23
CA GLY A 38 1.91 -9.63 -8.60
C GLY A 38 2.68 -8.31 -8.70
N LEU A 39 2.24 -7.27 -7.98
CA LEU A 39 2.94 -5.98 -7.92
C LEU A 39 4.31 -6.11 -7.23
N THR A 40 4.40 -6.93 -6.19
CA THR A 40 5.68 -7.19 -5.49
C THR A 40 6.65 -7.93 -6.42
N LEU A 41 6.19 -8.98 -7.11
CA LEU A 41 6.99 -9.73 -8.06
C LEU A 41 7.45 -8.85 -9.22
N ALA A 42 6.55 -8.04 -9.79
CA ALA A 42 6.87 -7.09 -10.85
C ALA A 42 7.92 -6.07 -10.39
N ALA A 43 7.77 -5.51 -9.19
CA ALA A 43 8.74 -4.60 -8.60
C ALA A 43 10.11 -5.27 -8.42
N SER A 44 10.19 -6.51 -7.93
CA SER A 44 11.44 -7.25 -7.76
C SER A 44 12.14 -7.53 -9.08
N ILE A 45 11.40 -7.93 -10.12
CA ILE A 45 11.95 -8.14 -11.47
C ILE A 45 12.46 -6.82 -12.04
N LEU A 46 11.69 -5.74 -11.88
CA LEU A 46 12.07 -4.42 -12.36
C LEU A 46 13.30 -3.91 -11.63
N MET A 47 13.40 -4.10 -10.31
CA MET A 47 14.56 -3.70 -9.50
C MET A 47 15.86 -4.37 -9.96
N GLY A 48 15.81 -5.65 -10.32
CA GLY A 48 16.97 -6.37 -10.88
C GLY A 48 17.37 -5.94 -12.29
N ARG A 49 16.52 -5.20 -13.00
CA ARG A 49 16.74 -4.70 -14.37
C ARG A 49 16.70 -3.18 -14.49
N ALA A 50 16.52 -2.47 -13.37
CA ALA A 50 16.22 -1.05 -13.37
C ALA A 50 17.48 -0.25 -13.71
N ALA A 51 17.57 0.20 -14.96
CA ALA A 51 18.50 1.23 -15.37
C ALA A 51 17.74 2.57 -15.51
N GLY A 52 18.17 3.59 -14.79
CA GLY A 52 17.64 4.95 -14.89
C GLY A 52 16.53 5.30 -13.89
N GLN A 53 16.33 6.61 -13.73
CA GLN A 53 15.46 7.22 -12.71
C GLN A 53 13.99 6.80 -12.86
N THR A 54 13.48 6.71 -14.08
CA THR A 54 12.09 6.32 -14.35
C THR A 54 11.78 4.90 -13.86
N ALA A 55 12.70 3.95 -14.08
CA ALA A 55 12.54 2.57 -13.62
C ALA A 55 12.53 2.49 -12.09
N GLN A 56 13.37 3.27 -11.41
CA GLN A 56 13.40 3.35 -9.94
C GLN A 56 12.10 3.91 -9.37
N ILE A 57 11.56 4.98 -9.97
CA ILE A 57 10.27 5.56 -9.57
C ILE A 57 9.13 4.54 -9.78
N ALA A 58 9.12 3.85 -10.92
CA ALA A 58 8.12 2.83 -11.22
C ALA A 58 8.16 1.68 -10.19
N THR A 59 9.36 1.19 -9.82
CA THR A 59 9.53 0.18 -8.77
C THR A 59 8.96 0.65 -7.44
N LEU A 60 9.25 1.89 -7.04
CA LEU A 60 8.72 2.47 -5.79
C LEU A 60 7.19 2.56 -5.81
N VAL A 61 6.60 3.00 -6.92
CA VAL A 61 5.14 3.09 -7.06
C VAL A 61 4.51 1.70 -7.02
N MET A 62 5.08 0.70 -7.69
CA MET A 62 4.59 -0.68 -7.65
C MET A 62 4.61 -1.24 -6.24
N LEU A 63 5.71 -1.05 -5.51
CA LEU A 63 5.85 -1.52 -4.13
C LEU A 63 4.87 -0.80 -3.19
N TRP A 64 4.67 0.50 -3.39
CA TRP A 64 3.69 1.28 -2.63
C TRP A 64 2.25 0.81 -2.87
N LEU A 65 1.87 0.52 -4.11
CA LEU A 65 0.56 -0.05 -4.43
C LEU A 65 0.39 -1.47 -3.88
N ALA A 66 1.44 -2.30 -3.93
CA ALA A 66 1.44 -3.63 -3.32
C ALA A 66 1.17 -3.55 -1.80
N TRP A 67 1.82 -2.61 -1.12
CA TRP A 67 1.61 -2.33 0.29
C TRP A 67 0.16 -1.95 0.59
N ILE A 68 -0.43 -1.02 -0.18
CA ILE A 68 -1.83 -0.60 0.01
C ILE A 68 -2.78 -1.78 -0.19
N ALA A 69 -2.55 -2.64 -1.19
CA ALA A 69 -3.35 -3.83 -1.41
C ALA A 69 -3.26 -4.81 -0.23
N ALA A 70 -2.07 -5.03 0.32
CA ALA A 70 -1.85 -5.88 1.49
C ALA A 70 -2.55 -5.32 2.75
N VAL A 71 -2.43 -4.02 3.01
CA VAL A 71 -3.14 -3.34 4.12
C VAL A 71 -4.66 -3.47 3.95
N THR A 72 -5.16 -3.30 2.72
CA THR A 72 -6.59 -3.46 2.42
C THR A 72 -7.07 -4.88 2.71
N LEU A 73 -6.29 -5.89 2.31
CA LEU A 73 -6.57 -7.30 2.59
C LEU A 73 -6.63 -7.55 4.10
N LEU A 74 -5.63 -7.05 4.84
CA LEU A 74 -5.56 -7.19 6.30
C LEU A 74 -6.78 -6.55 6.98
N VAL A 75 -7.12 -5.32 6.62
CA VAL A 75 -8.28 -4.59 7.16
C VAL A 75 -9.56 -5.38 6.93
N GLN A 76 -9.75 -5.92 5.74
CA GLN A 76 -10.94 -6.72 5.45
C GLN A 76 -10.99 -8.04 6.22
N ALA A 77 -9.86 -8.74 6.33
CA ALA A 77 -9.77 -9.96 7.12
C ALA A 77 -10.01 -9.70 8.61
N LEU A 78 -9.60 -8.54 9.13
CA LEU A 78 -9.88 -8.14 10.51
C LEU A 78 -11.33 -7.72 10.69
N ARG A 79 -11.93 -7.01 9.73
CA ARG A 79 -13.34 -6.60 9.81
C ARG A 79 -14.32 -7.76 9.80
N THR A 80 -14.00 -8.86 9.13
CA THR A 80 -14.83 -10.06 9.18
C THR A 80 -14.77 -10.77 10.53
N ARG A 81 -13.65 -10.62 11.26
CA ARG A 81 -13.44 -11.22 12.59
C ARG A 81 -13.88 -10.32 13.75
N LEU A 82 -13.79 -9.00 13.57
CA LEU A 82 -14.01 -7.98 14.61
C LEU A 82 -14.98 -6.89 14.11
N PRO A 83 -16.27 -7.22 13.91
CA PRO A 83 -17.24 -6.29 13.33
C PRO A 83 -17.49 -5.05 14.21
N SER A 84 -17.42 -5.18 15.54
CA SER A 84 -17.58 -4.07 16.50
C SER A 84 -16.47 -3.02 16.39
N SER A 85 -15.27 -3.41 15.96
CA SER A 85 -14.11 -2.53 15.82
C SER A 85 -13.87 -2.04 14.39
N ALA A 86 -14.82 -2.26 13.48
CA ALA A 86 -14.64 -2.01 12.05
C ALA A 86 -14.23 -0.56 11.72
N ARG A 87 -14.76 0.43 12.46
CA ARG A 87 -14.41 1.85 12.27
C ARG A 87 -12.94 2.13 12.64
N VAL A 88 -12.47 1.57 13.75
CA VAL A 88 -11.09 1.71 14.21
C VAL A 88 -10.13 1.02 13.24
N ILE A 89 -10.47 -0.20 12.81
CA ILE A 89 -9.67 -0.96 11.84
C ILE A 89 -9.54 -0.19 10.51
N TYR A 90 -10.62 0.46 10.06
CA TYR A 90 -10.56 1.32 8.86
C TYR A 90 -9.66 2.53 9.02
N ALA A 91 -9.75 3.23 10.16
CA ALA A 91 -8.90 4.38 10.45
C ALA A 91 -7.42 3.98 10.51
N LEU A 92 -7.11 2.89 11.21
CA LEU A 92 -5.76 2.32 11.26
C LEU A 92 -5.27 1.90 9.87
N GLY A 93 -6.14 1.31 9.04
CA GLY A 93 -5.82 0.97 7.66
C GLY A 93 -5.45 2.18 6.82
N ALA A 94 -6.23 3.26 6.90
CA ALA A 94 -5.94 4.51 6.20
C ALA A 94 -4.60 5.11 6.65
N MET A 95 -4.34 5.13 7.96
CA MET A 95 -3.05 5.59 8.52
C MET A 95 -1.88 4.68 8.10
N ALA A 96 -2.10 3.37 8.00
CA ALA A 96 -1.07 2.42 7.60
C ALA A 96 -0.58 2.64 6.15
N THR A 97 -1.39 3.27 5.28
CA THR A 97 -0.97 3.60 3.90
C THR A 97 0.16 4.64 3.84
N THR A 98 0.35 5.43 4.90
CA THR A 98 1.40 6.46 4.98
C THR A 98 2.69 5.95 5.61
N LEU A 99 2.69 4.78 6.25
CA LEU A 99 3.86 4.20 6.93
C LEU A 99 5.11 4.05 6.05
N PRO A 100 5.02 3.64 4.77
CA PRO A 100 6.22 3.51 3.93
C PRO A 100 7.00 4.82 3.78
N TRP A 101 6.31 5.96 3.79
CA TRP A 101 6.95 7.27 3.68
C TRP A 101 7.70 7.67 4.95
N PHE A 102 7.16 7.32 6.12
CA PHE A 102 7.89 7.47 7.39
C PHE A 102 9.13 6.58 7.41
N GLY A 103 9.01 5.32 6.98
CA GLY A 103 10.14 4.41 6.86
C GLY A 103 11.22 4.92 5.91
N PHE A 104 10.82 5.47 4.74
CA PHE A 104 11.75 6.07 3.78
C PHE A 104 12.47 7.30 4.35
N TYR A 105 11.75 8.15 5.09
CA TYR A 105 12.33 9.32 5.73
C TYR A 105 13.32 8.93 6.84
N LEU A 106 12.94 7.97 7.70
CA LEU A 106 13.83 7.41 8.73
C LEU A 106 15.08 6.76 8.12
N ALA A 107 14.91 5.96 7.07
CA ALA A 107 16.04 5.35 6.36
C ALA A 107 17.01 6.41 5.81
N ARG A 108 16.48 7.52 5.29
CA ARG A 108 17.30 8.64 4.83
C ARG A 108 18.03 9.36 5.96
N MET A 109 17.44 9.41 7.16
CA MET A 109 18.09 10.01 8.34
C MET A 109 19.22 9.15 8.89
N VAL A 110 19.07 7.82 8.88
CA VAL A 110 20.08 6.88 9.39
C VAL A 110 21.22 6.64 8.37
N ALA A 111 20.95 6.84 7.08
CA ALA A 111 21.95 6.75 6.02
C ALA A 111 22.83 8.01 5.88
N LEU A 112 22.61 9.04 6.71
CA LEU A 112 23.43 10.24 6.84
C LEU A 112 24.30 10.14 8.10
#